data_AF-A0A9R1L1M5-F1
#
_entry.id   AF-A0A9R1L1M5-F1
#
_cell.length_a   1.000
_cell.length_b   1.000
_cell.length_c   1.000
_cell.angle_alpha   90.00
_cell.angle_beta   90.00
_cell.angle_gamma   90.00
#
_symmetry.space_group_name_H-M   'P 1'
#
loop_
_entity.id
_entity.type
_entity.pdbx_description
1 polymer ?
#
loop_
_entity_poly.entity_id
_entity_poly.type
_entity_poly.pdbx_seq_one_letter_code
_entity_poly.pdbx_strand_id
1 'polypeptide(L)'
;MAAMPTMVFEAGPMEVDVKHVDKSMIPNLAKPLMVVAPKEAGAYPVIVFLHGWNMLNSWYEQLLTHVASHGFIAVAPQLYWMVVSEPDADDIDATKRITNWLADHDKGLAYVLKDVFKLEHVEPDLTKLAIAGHSRGGQTAFAVALGLGDAKTKLELKFSALIGVDPVAGVSRAQQLEPKVLTFEPDCLDVGMPVLVMGTGLGPKHIGGFPCAPVGVNHAEFYRECAPPRYHLVVKDYGHLDMLDDNVPYIINNCMCMRNQHNTKDLARRTMGGAMVAFLRAKLRIDACELIAIYRNPELAPAVLDQVDEFLPCLVGQPDPSSV
;
A
#
# COMPACT_ATOMS: atom_id res chain seq x y z
N MET A 1 3.77 13.01 -30.66
CA MET A 1 3.65 13.85 -29.45
C MET A 1 4.24 13.03 -28.31
N ALA A 2 5.28 13.53 -27.64
CA ALA A 2 5.85 12.85 -26.48
C ALA A 2 4.82 12.84 -25.35
N ALA A 3 4.49 11.67 -24.81
CA ALA A 3 3.64 11.54 -23.64
C ALA A 3 4.29 12.31 -22.48
N MET A 4 3.56 13.23 -21.86
CA MET A 4 4.02 13.96 -20.67
C MET A 4 4.08 12.97 -19.50
N PRO A 5 5.26 12.59 -19.00
CA PRO A 5 5.38 11.56 -17.99
C PRO A 5 5.24 12.22 -16.61
N THR A 6 4.01 12.50 -16.18
CA THR A 6 3.71 13.10 -14.86
C THR A 6 2.29 12.81 -14.34
N MET A 7 1.40 12.16 -15.10
CA MET A 7 -0.03 12.12 -14.74
C MET A 7 -0.32 11.35 -13.46
N VAL A 8 0.45 10.31 -13.15
CA VAL A 8 0.22 9.50 -11.94
C VAL A 8 0.48 10.27 -10.64
N PHE A 9 1.26 11.35 -10.67
CA PHE A 9 1.55 12.17 -9.49
C PHE A 9 0.54 13.30 -9.27
N GLU A 10 -0.34 13.55 -10.23
CA GLU A 10 -1.52 14.41 -10.03
C GLU A 10 -2.73 13.56 -9.63
N ALA A 11 -3.77 14.22 -9.14
CA ALA A 11 -5.07 13.57 -8.99
C ALA A 11 -5.49 12.97 -10.34
N GLY A 12 -5.98 11.73 -10.30
CA GLY A 12 -6.50 11.08 -11.49
C GLY A 12 -7.79 11.73 -11.98
N PRO A 13 -8.23 11.39 -13.20
CA PRO A 13 -9.35 12.08 -13.85
C PRO A 13 -10.71 11.76 -13.24
N MET A 14 -10.82 10.71 -12.42
CA MET A 14 -12.10 10.23 -11.91
C MET A 14 -12.48 10.93 -10.60
N GLU A 15 -13.74 11.34 -10.50
CA GLU A 15 -14.31 11.68 -9.20
C GLU A 15 -14.47 10.42 -8.33
N VAL A 16 -14.23 10.57 -7.04
CA VAL A 16 -14.34 9.46 -6.07
C VAL A 16 -15.35 9.78 -4.98
N ASP A 17 -15.93 8.73 -4.41
CA ASP A 17 -16.66 8.78 -3.14
C ASP A 17 -15.89 8.02 -2.05
N VAL A 18 -16.01 8.51 -0.82
CA VAL A 18 -15.46 7.89 0.38
C VAL A 18 -16.62 7.56 1.32
N LYS A 19 -16.68 6.33 1.85
CA LYS A 19 -17.59 5.98 2.95
C LYS A 19 -16.93 5.10 3.99
N HIS A 20 -17.29 5.34 5.24
CA HIS A 20 -17.02 4.45 6.35
C HIS A 20 -18.17 3.46 6.51
N VAL A 21 -17.85 2.18 6.45
CA VAL A 21 -18.79 1.06 6.54
C VAL A 21 -18.53 0.31 7.84
N ASP A 22 -19.58 0.08 8.60
CA ASP A 22 -19.52 -0.66 9.86
C ASP A 22 -20.68 -1.65 10.00
N LYS A 23 -20.78 -2.28 11.18
CA LYS A 23 -21.80 -3.30 11.48
C LYS A 23 -23.24 -2.79 11.46
N SER A 24 -23.47 -1.48 11.58
CA SER A 24 -24.80 -0.86 11.46
C SER A 24 -25.29 -0.87 10.00
N MET A 25 -24.37 -0.82 9.04
CA MET A 25 -24.66 -0.87 7.61
C MET A 25 -24.60 -2.29 7.06
N ILE A 26 -23.58 -3.06 7.47
CA ILE A 26 -23.33 -4.43 7.01
C ILE A 26 -23.29 -5.37 8.23
N PRO A 27 -24.39 -6.07 8.54
CA PRO A 27 -24.43 -6.99 9.67
C PRO A 27 -23.33 -8.05 9.58
N ASN A 28 -22.65 -8.32 10.70
CA ASN A 28 -21.54 -9.27 10.85
C ASN A 28 -20.23 -8.91 10.13
N LEU A 29 -20.06 -7.66 9.67
CA LEU A 29 -18.77 -7.20 9.17
C LEU A 29 -17.67 -7.37 10.23
N ALA A 30 -16.56 -8.03 9.86
CA ALA A 30 -15.52 -8.42 10.82
C ALA A 30 -14.86 -7.22 11.52
N LYS A 31 -14.55 -6.17 10.76
CA LYS A 31 -14.01 -4.90 11.24
C LYS A 31 -14.64 -3.75 10.44
N PRO A 32 -14.87 -2.56 11.04
CA PRO A 32 -15.21 -1.37 10.28
C PRO A 32 -14.14 -1.09 9.22
N LEU A 33 -14.53 -0.48 8.11
CA LEU A 33 -13.61 -0.18 7.01
C LEU A 33 -13.99 1.11 6.30
N MET A 34 -13.00 1.76 5.70
CA MET A 34 -13.18 2.87 4.79
C MET A 34 -13.10 2.31 3.36
N VAL A 35 -14.06 2.64 2.51
CA VAL A 35 -13.99 2.36 1.08
C VAL A 35 -13.86 3.69 0.34
N VAL A 36 -12.95 3.73 -0.64
CA VAL A 36 -12.83 4.82 -1.60
C VAL A 36 -13.00 4.25 -2.99
N ALA A 37 -13.97 4.76 -3.76
CA ALA A 37 -14.35 4.19 -5.04
C ALA A 37 -14.58 5.28 -6.10
N PRO A 38 -14.24 5.04 -7.38
CA PRO A 38 -14.64 5.90 -8.48
C PRO A 38 -16.16 5.95 -8.61
N LYS A 39 -16.70 7.11 -9.00
CA LYS A 39 -18.15 7.27 -9.23
C LYS A 39 -18.60 6.76 -10.59
N GLU A 40 -17.70 6.76 -11.57
CA GLU A 40 -17.99 6.39 -12.94
C GLU A 40 -18.17 4.89 -13.10
N ALA A 41 -19.14 4.47 -13.92
CA ALA A 41 -19.39 3.07 -14.22
C ALA A 41 -18.15 2.36 -14.80
N GLY A 42 -17.86 1.15 -14.32
CA GLY A 42 -16.69 0.39 -14.75
C GLY A 42 -16.36 -0.75 -13.79
N ALA A 43 -15.49 -1.64 -14.25
CA ALA A 43 -14.89 -2.69 -13.42
C ALA A 43 -13.48 -2.25 -13.00
N TYR A 44 -13.26 -2.16 -11.68
CA TYR A 44 -12.04 -1.58 -11.13
C TYR A 44 -11.22 -2.59 -10.31
N PRO A 45 -9.89 -2.65 -10.49
CA PRO A 45 -9.02 -3.39 -9.59
C PRO A 45 -9.19 -2.92 -8.13
N VAL A 46 -8.95 -3.83 -7.19
CA VAL A 46 -9.15 -3.57 -5.75
C VAL A 46 -7.83 -3.59 -5.00
N ILE A 47 -7.62 -2.64 -4.10
CA ILE A 47 -6.49 -2.61 -3.16
C ILE A 47 -7.00 -2.66 -1.73
N VAL A 48 -6.55 -3.65 -0.96
CA VAL A 48 -6.74 -3.69 0.49
C VAL A 48 -5.57 -2.97 1.15
N PHE A 49 -5.82 -1.90 1.90
CA PHE A 49 -4.76 -1.09 2.54
C PHE A 49 -4.81 -1.15 4.07
N LEU A 50 -3.73 -1.61 4.70
CA LEU A 50 -3.64 -1.81 6.15
C LEU A 50 -2.91 -0.65 6.84
N HIS A 51 -3.53 -0.08 7.87
CA HIS A 51 -2.96 1.03 8.63
C HIS A 51 -1.80 0.59 9.54
N GLY A 52 -0.96 1.57 9.91
CA GLY A 52 0.13 1.40 10.89
C GLY A 52 -0.34 1.27 12.35
N TRP A 53 0.62 1.09 13.26
CA TRP A 53 0.36 0.92 14.69
C TRP A 53 -0.22 2.17 15.35
N ASN A 54 -1.34 1.98 16.08
CA ASN A 54 -2.11 3.04 16.73
C ASN A 54 -2.57 4.16 15.78
N MET A 55 -3.00 3.77 14.57
CA MET A 55 -3.48 4.70 13.54
C MET A 55 -4.92 4.40 13.13
N LEU A 56 -5.59 5.42 12.59
CA LEU A 56 -6.90 5.27 11.98
C LEU A 56 -6.77 5.07 10.47
N ASN A 57 -7.63 4.25 9.89
CA ASN A 57 -7.72 4.09 8.43
C ASN A 57 -8.06 5.41 7.72
N SER A 58 -8.84 6.28 8.37
CA SER A 58 -9.19 7.61 7.88
C SER A 58 -8.02 8.59 7.82
N TRP A 59 -6.85 8.26 8.36
CA TRP A 59 -5.65 9.10 8.24
C TRP A 59 -4.89 8.89 6.92
N TYR A 60 -5.41 8.01 6.07
CA TYR A 60 -4.88 7.70 4.75
C TYR A 60 -5.87 8.09 3.64
N GLU A 61 -6.91 8.87 3.96
CA GLU A 61 -7.99 9.17 3.02
C GLU A 61 -7.46 9.91 1.79
N GLN A 62 -6.56 10.88 1.95
CA GLN A 62 -6.01 11.63 0.82
C GLN A 62 -5.12 10.75 -0.07
N LEU A 63 -4.32 9.86 0.52
CA LEU A 63 -3.50 8.90 -0.21
C LEU A 63 -4.38 7.92 -1.00
N LEU A 64 -5.42 7.37 -0.37
CA LEU A 64 -6.29 6.38 -1.00
C LEU A 64 -7.26 7.01 -2.00
N THR A 65 -7.65 8.27 -1.79
CA THR A 65 -8.37 9.09 -2.78
C THR A 65 -7.52 9.32 -4.01
N HIS A 66 -6.22 9.63 -3.85
CA HIS A 66 -5.29 9.72 -4.97
C HIS A 66 -5.27 8.41 -5.76
N VAL A 67 -5.06 7.27 -5.11
CA VAL A 67 -5.05 5.96 -5.78
C VAL A 67 -6.39 5.68 -6.48
N ALA A 68 -7.53 5.92 -5.81
CA ALA A 68 -8.84 5.64 -6.36
C ALA A 68 -9.20 6.52 -7.57
N SER A 69 -8.77 7.79 -7.57
CA SER A 69 -8.98 8.71 -8.70
C SER A 69 -8.31 8.24 -10.01
N HIS A 70 -7.37 7.29 -9.92
CA HIS A 70 -6.72 6.63 -11.06
C HIS A 70 -7.39 5.31 -11.49
N GLY A 71 -8.61 5.05 -11.02
CA GLY A 71 -9.41 3.88 -11.42
C GLY A 71 -9.13 2.64 -10.59
N PHE A 72 -9.12 2.80 -9.26
CA PHE A 72 -8.98 1.69 -8.30
C PHE A 72 -10.05 1.81 -7.21
N ILE A 73 -10.48 0.69 -6.64
CA ILE A 73 -11.27 0.70 -5.40
C ILE A 73 -10.33 0.41 -4.24
N ALA A 74 -10.22 1.33 -3.30
CA ALA A 74 -9.45 1.13 -2.08
C ALA A 74 -10.35 0.69 -0.92
N VAL A 75 -9.97 -0.39 -0.25
CA VAL A 75 -10.64 -0.91 0.96
C VAL A 75 -9.64 -0.88 2.11
N ALA A 76 -9.87 0.00 3.08
CA ALA A 76 -8.99 0.18 4.23
C ALA A 76 -9.68 -0.24 5.53
N PRO A 77 -9.49 -1.48 6.00
CA PRO A 77 -10.07 -1.91 7.26
C PRO A 77 -9.44 -1.23 8.46
N GLN A 78 -10.24 -0.96 9.49
CA GLN A 78 -9.77 -0.55 10.81
C GLN A 78 -9.55 -1.81 11.65
N LEU A 79 -8.34 -2.35 11.60
CA LEU A 79 -8.00 -3.64 12.22
C LEU A 79 -8.13 -3.58 13.75
N TYR A 80 -7.76 -2.47 14.35
CA TYR A 80 -7.88 -2.18 15.78
C TYR A 80 -7.92 -0.66 15.97
N TRP A 81 -8.22 -0.18 17.17
CA TRP A 81 -8.29 1.26 17.44
C TRP A 81 -6.97 1.79 18.01
N MET A 82 -7.00 2.51 19.13
CA MET A 82 -5.79 2.83 19.89
C MET A 82 -5.68 1.84 21.06
N VAL A 83 -4.71 0.93 20.98
CA VAL A 83 -4.48 -0.13 21.97
C VAL A 83 -3.01 -0.20 22.35
N VAL A 84 -2.74 -0.64 23.58
CA VAL A 84 -1.37 -0.79 24.07
C VAL A 84 -0.67 -1.98 23.38
N SER A 85 -1.43 -3.03 23.04
CA SER A 85 -0.95 -4.19 22.28
C SER A 85 -2.14 -4.97 21.71
N GLU A 86 -2.11 -5.26 20.41
CA GLU A 86 -2.88 -6.33 19.77
C GLU A 86 -1.84 -7.27 19.14
N PRO A 87 -2.00 -8.60 19.21
CA PRO A 87 -1.13 -9.53 18.49
C PRO A 87 -1.30 -9.37 16.96
N ASP A 88 -0.22 -9.36 16.16
CA ASP A 88 -0.37 -9.28 14.69
C ASP A 88 -1.15 -10.48 14.13
N ALA A 89 -1.19 -11.62 14.83
CA ALA A 89 -1.99 -12.77 14.45
C ALA A 89 -3.49 -12.43 14.28
N ASP A 90 -4.05 -11.57 15.13
CA ASP A 90 -5.46 -11.16 15.04
C ASP A 90 -5.69 -10.20 13.86
N ASP A 91 -4.69 -9.36 13.54
CA ASP A 91 -4.69 -8.48 12.36
C ASP A 91 -4.60 -9.26 11.05
N ILE A 92 -3.74 -10.28 11.00
CA ILE A 92 -3.60 -11.20 9.88
C ILE A 92 -4.93 -11.92 9.64
N ASP A 93 -5.51 -12.47 10.71
CA ASP A 93 -6.77 -13.22 10.66
C ASP A 93 -7.96 -12.33 10.27
N ALA A 94 -8.03 -11.10 10.80
CA ALA A 94 -9.01 -10.10 10.38
C ALA A 94 -8.84 -9.71 8.91
N THR A 95 -7.60 -9.52 8.44
CA THR A 95 -7.31 -9.20 7.04
C THR A 95 -7.75 -10.33 6.12
N LYS A 96 -7.47 -11.59 6.46
CA LYS A 96 -7.92 -12.77 5.69
C LYS A 96 -9.46 -12.82 5.60
N ARG A 97 -10.16 -12.62 6.73
CA ARG A 97 -11.64 -12.57 6.74
C ARG A 97 -12.21 -11.46 5.87
N ILE A 98 -11.68 -10.26 5.98
CA ILE A 98 -12.16 -9.10 5.22
C ILE A 98 -11.89 -9.31 3.73
N THR A 99 -10.73 -9.88 3.40
CA THR A 99 -10.40 -10.20 2.01
C THR A 99 -11.38 -11.22 1.43
N ASN A 100 -11.68 -12.32 2.13
CA ASN A 100 -12.68 -13.29 1.67
C ASN A 100 -14.08 -12.66 1.56
N TRP A 101 -14.45 -11.80 2.51
CA TRP A 101 -15.72 -11.07 2.50
C TRP A 101 -15.90 -10.17 1.27
N LEU A 102 -14.81 -9.69 0.63
CA LEU A 102 -14.93 -8.89 -0.60
C LEU A 102 -15.73 -9.61 -1.69
N ALA A 103 -15.61 -10.94 -1.76
CA ALA A 103 -16.29 -11.79 -2.75
C ALA A 103 -17.69 -12.26 -2.33
N ASP A 104 -18.16 -11.91 -1.13
CA ASP A 104 -19.51 -12.24 -0.70
C ASP A 104 -20.53 -11.53 -1.61
N HIS A 105 -21.42 -12.30 -2.23
CA HIS A 105 -22.37 -11.78 -3.20
C HIS A 105 -23.45 -10.88 -2.57
N ASP A 106 -23.87 -11.20 -1.36
CA ASP A 106 -25.04 -10.59 -0.73
C ASP A 106 -24.65 -9.43 0.18
N LYS A 107 -23.41 -9.43 0.69
CA LYS A 107 -22.94 -8.47 1.68
C LYS A 107 -21.52 -7.97 1.45
N GLY A 108 -20.83 -8.45 0.41
CA GLY A 108 -19.44 -8.10 0.12
C GLY A 108 -19.27 -6.77 -0.58
N LEU A 109 -18.14 -6.57 -1.24
CA LEU A 109 -17.77 -5.26 -1.79
C LEU A 109 -18.74 -4.77 -2.87
N ALA A 110 -19.20 -5.67 -3.75
CA ALA A 110 -20.19 -5.32 -4.78
C ALA A 110 -21.51 -4.80 -4.17
N TYR A 111 -21.98 -5.43 -3.09
CA TYR A 111 -23.15 -4.96 -2.34
C TYR A 111 -22.89 -3.58 -1.73
N VAL A 112 -21.72 -3.35 -1.13
CA VAL A 112 -21.37 -2.03 -0.57
C VAL A 112 -21.41 -0.95 -1.65
N LEU A 113 -20.82 -1.17 -2.82
CA LEU A 113 -20.80 -0.20 -3.91
C LEU A 113 -22.21 0.12 -4.42
N LYS A 114 -23.04 -0.90 -4.60
CA LYS A 114 -24.41 -0.71 -5.08
C LYS A 114 -25.34 -0.12 -4.01
N ASP A 115 -25.39 -0.73 -2.84
CA ASP A 115 -26.46 -0.47 -1.86
C ASP A 115 -26.08 0.56 -0.81
N VAL A 116 -24.79 0.68 -0.46
CA VAL A 116 -24.31 1.69 0.50
C VAL A 116 -23.87 2.96 -0.24
N PHE A 117 -23.08 2.82 -1.31
CA PHE A 117 -22.61 3.97 -2.08
C PHE A 117 -23.66 4.51 -3.06
N LYS A 118 -24.60 3.68 -3.52
CA LYS A 118 -25.56 4.03 -4.60
C LYS A 118 -24.85 4.31 -5.93
N LEU A 119 -23.74 3.60 -6.16
CA LEU A 119 -23.00 3.64 -7.42
C LEU A 119 -23.49 2.51 -8.32
N GLU A 120 -24.31 2.86 -9.31
CA GLU A 120 -24.78 1.91 -10.30
C GLU A 120 -23.63 1.56 -11.26
N HIS A 121 -23.49 0.27 -11.59
CA HIS A 121 -22.51 -0.24 -12.56
C HIS A 121 -21.03 -0.01 -12.21
N VAL A 122 -20.72 0.19 -10.92
CA VAL A 122 -19.33 0.13 -10.40
C VAL A 122 -19.11 -1.26 -9.82
N GLU A 123 -18.21 -2.02 -10.45
CA GLU A 123 -17.96 -3.42 -10.10
C GLU A 123 -16.51 -3.64 -9.62
N PRO A 124 -16.29 -4.42 -8.54
CA PRO A 124 -14.95 -4.76 -8.11
C PRO A 124 -14.38 -5.93 -8.93
N ASP A 125 -13.26 -5.70 -9.63
CA ASP A 125 -12.49 -6.75 -10.30
C ASP A 125 -11.55 -7.44 -9.31
N LEU A 126 -12.08 -8.44 -8.60
CA LEU A 126 -11.32 -9.23 -7.62
C LEU A 126 -10.29 -10.18 -8.27
N THR A 127 -10.24 -10.29 -9.61
CA THR A 127 -9.14 -10.96 -10.29
C THR A 127 -7.87 -10.11 -10.32
N LYS A 128 -8.02 -8.80 -10.08
CA LYS A 128 -6.93 -7.81 -9.96
C LYS A 128 -6.90 -7.22 -8.54
N LEU A 129 -6.73 -8.10 -7.56
CA LEU A 129 -6.70 -7.74 -6.15
C LEU A 129 -5.25 -7.54 -5.66
N ALA A 130 -4.96 -6.41 -5.01
CA ALA A 130 -3.68 -6.12 -4.38
C ALA A 130 -3.83 -5.97 -2.86
N ILE A 131 -2.74 -6.25 -2.13
CA ILE A 131 -2.63 -5.94 -0.71
C ILE A 131 -1.53 -4.91 -0.48
N ALA A 132 -1.79 -3.96 0.39
CA ALA A 132 -0.85 -2.93 0.76
C ALA A 132 -0.94 -2.63 2.26
N GLY A 133 0.11 -2.06 2.82
CA GLY A 133 0.02 -1.54 4.18
C GLY A 133 1.18 -0.65 4.57
N HIS A 134 0.92 0.22 5.54
CA HIS A 134 1.91 1.15 6.07
C HIS A 134 2.49 0.66 7.42
N SER A 135 3.80 0.80 7.64
CA SER A 135 4.43 0.52 8.94
C SER A 135 4.18 -0.94 9.38
N ARG A 136 3.63 -1.15 10.60
CA ARG A 136 3.11 -2.45 11.06
C ARG A 136 2.10 -3.06 10.08
N GLY A 137 1.24 -2.27 9.44
CA GLY A 137 0.32 -2.75 8.41
C GLY A 137 1.05 -3.29 7.18
N GLY A 138 2.24 -2.78 6.87
CA GLY A 138 3.10 -3.32 5.83
C GLY A 138 3.65 -4.70 6.20
N GLN A 139 4.14 -4.88 7.43
CA GLN A 139 4.48 -6.19 8.00
C GLN A 139 3.29 -7.16 7.90
N THR A 140 2.10 -6.73 8.32
CA THR A 140 0.88 -7.56 8.24
C THR A 140 0.56 -7.95 6.79
N ALA A 141 0.72 -7.03 5.83
CA ALA A 141 0.50 -7.34 4.42
C ALA A 141 1.46 -8.43 3.91
N PHE A 142 2.74 -8.36 4.27
CA PHE A 142 3.71 -9.42 4.00
C PHE A 142 3.35 -10.74 4.68
N ALA A 143 2.99 -10.71 5.96
CA ALA A 143 2.62 -11.90 6.70
C ALA A 143 1.39 -12.61 6.10
N VAL A 144 0.37 -11.84 5.69
CA VAL A 144 -0.81 -12.39 4.98
C VAL A 144 -0.40 -13.01 3.65
N ALA A 145 0.41 -12.33 2.86
CA ALA A 145 0.88 -12.78 1.56
C ALA A 145 1.73 -14.06 1.61
N LEU A 146 2.62 -14.16 2.60
CA LEU A 146 3.46 -15.34 2.85
C LEU A 146 2.69 -16.50 3.50
N GLY A 147 1.40 -16.30 3.83
CA GLY A 147 0.59 -17.30 4.51
C GLY A 147 1.01 -17.54 5.96
N LEU A 148 1.69 -16.57 6.59
CA LEU A 148 2.10 -16.63 7.99
C LEU A 148 0.92 -16.40 8.94
N GLY A 149 1.16 -16.69 10.22
CA GLY A 149 0.19 -16.59 11.31
C GLY A 149 -0.69 -17.83 11.47
N ASP A 150 -1.28 -18.00 12.65
CA ASP A 150 -2.10 -19.18 12.97
C ASP A 150 -3.32 -19.30 12.03
N ALA A 151 -3.56 -20.53 11.57
CA ALA A 151 -4.50 -20.88 10.50
C ALA A 151 -5.98 -20.88 10.91
N LYS A 152 -6.46 -19.86 11.64
CA LYS A 152 -7.90 -19.74 11.98
C LYS A 152 -8.76 -19.49 10.74
N THR A 153 -8.31 -18.59 9.86
CA THR A 153 -8.98 -18.27 8.60
C THR A 153 -8.08 -18.65 7.43
N LYS A 154 -8.61 -19.42 6.48
CA LYS A 154 -7.94 -19.69 5.20
C LYS A 154 -8.23 -18.55 4.23
N LEU A 155 -7.20 -18.02 3.57
CA LEU A 155 -7.38 -17.03 2.51
C LEU A 155 -7.90 -17.72 1.24
N GLU A 156 -9.03 -17.25 0.71
CA GLU A 156 -9.71 -17.83 -0.46
C GLU A 156 -9.40 -17.07 -1.75
N LEU A 157 -9.23 -15.75 -1.65
CA LEU A 157 -8.81 -14.90 -2.77
C LEU A 157 -7.29 -14.88 -2.92
N LYS A 158 -6.83 -14.65 -4.15
CA LYS A 158 -5.40 -14.49 -4.46
C LYS A 158 -5.08 -13.03 -4.68
N PHE A 159 -4.02 -12.56 -4.03
CA PHE A 159 -3.42 -11.28 -4.36
C PHE A 159 -2.54 -11.42 -5.60
N SER A 160 -2.57 -10.38 -6.44
CA SER A 160 -1.80 -10.27 -7.68
C SER A 160 -0.59 -9.34 -7.55
N ALA A 161 -0.54 -8.53 -6.50
CA ALA A 161 0.55 -7.61 -6.19
C ALA A 161 0.56 -7.25 -4.69
N LEU A 162 1.74 -6.93 -4.16
CA LEU A 162 1.93 -6.47 -2.79
C LEU A 162 2.64 -5.11 -2.75
N ILE A 163 2.22 -4.22 -1.85
CA ILE A 163 2.89 -2.94 -1.58
C ILE A 163 3.18 -2.77 -0.08
N GLY A 164 4.46 -2.73 0.29
CA GLY A 164 4.87 -2.28 1.62
C GLY A 164 5.15 -0.79 1.61
N VAL A 165 4.35 0.02 2.31
CA VAL A 165 4.61 1.45 2.50
C VAL A 165 5.36 1.63 3.81
N ASP A 166 6.61 2.01 3.71
CA ASP A 166 7.59 2.12 4.79
C ASP A 166 7.43 1.01 5.86
N PRO A 167 7.46 -0.27 5.46
CA PRO A 167 7.08 -1.37 6.34
C PRO A 167 8.08 -1.52 7.49
N VAL A 168 7.59 -1.94 8.66
CA VAL A 168 8.40 -2.10 9.88
C VAL A 168 8.12 -3.44 10.53
N ALA A 169 9.17 -4.25 10.68
CA ALA A 169 9.08 -5.60 11.24
C ALA A 169 9.24 -5.67 12.76
N GLY A 170 9.52 -4.54 13.42
CA GLY A 170 9.71 -4.46 14.86
C GLY A 170 10.62 -3.29 15.25
N VAL A 171 11.11 -3.31 16.49
CA VAL A 171 11.98 -2.24 17.01
C VAL A 171 13.47 -2.54 16.83
N SER A 172 13.83 -3.80 16.58
CA SER A 172 15.18 -4.24 16.25
C SER A 172 15.18 -5.65 15.66
N ARG A 173 16.31 -6.12 15.11
CA ARG A 173 16.44 -7.51 14.62
C ARG A 173 16.13 -8.56 15.68
N ALA A 174 16.46 -8.28 16.94
CA ALA A 174 16.20 -9.17 18.07
C ALA A 174 14.75 -9.09 18.59
N GLN A 175 14.02 -8.04 18.23
CA GLN A 175 12.68 -7.73 18.73
C GLN A 175 11.75 -7.42 17.55
N GLN A 176 11.59 -8.43 16.69
CA GLN A 176 10.59 -8.42 15.63
C GLN A 176 9.18 -8.64 16.20
N LEU A 177 8.18 -8.20 15.46
CA LEU A 177 6.78 -8.56 15.66
C LEU A 177 6.58 -10.03 15.28
N GLU A 178 5.65 -10.70 15.96
CA GLU A 178 5.26 -12.08 15.65
C GLU A 178 3.99 -12.08 14.80
N PRO A 179 3.92 -12.86 13.69
CA PRO A 179 4.97 -13.75 13.19
C PRO A 179 6.14 -12.97 12.56
N LYS A 180 7.36 -13.47 12.77
CA LYS A 180 8.56 -12.92 12.12
C LYS A 180 8.46 -13.07 10.61
N VAL A 181 8.31 -11.95 9.91
CA VAL A 181 8.40 -11.89 8.45
C VAL A 181 9.85 -11.90 8.00
N LEU A 182 10.72 -11.13 8.65
CA LEU A 182 12.13 -11.01 8.25
C LEU A 182 12.95 -12.17 8.81
N THR A 183 13.73 -12.78 7.95
CA THR A 183 14.65 -13.89 8.23
C THR A 183 16.11 -13.44 8.27
N PHE A 184 16.39 -12.26 7.73
CA PHE A 184 17.70 -11.69 7.46
C PHE A 184 18.53 -12.42 6.40
N GLU A 185 17.88 -13.22 5.54
CA GLU A 185 18.48 -13.79 4.34
C GLU A 185 17.99 -13.06 3.09
N PRO A 186 18.87 -12.69 2.15
CA PRO A 186 18.43 -12.04 0.92
C PRO A 186 17.57 -12.99 0.08
N ASP A 187 16.60 -12.44 -0.63
CA ASP A 187 15.83 -13.12 -1.68
C ASP A 187 14.98 -14.31 -1.21
N CYS A 188 14.72 -14.42 0.10
CA CYS A 188 14.03 -15.55 0.70
C CYS A 188 12.49 -15.37 0.81
N LEU A 189 11.98 -14.14 0.77
CA LEU A 189 10.56 -13.85 0.88
C LEU A 189 9.91 -14.01 -0.50
N ASP A 190 9.60 -15.25 -0.86
CA ASP A 190 8.80 -15.57 -2.04
C ASP A 190 7.31 -15.46 -1.73
N VAL A 191 6.74 -14.31 -2.06
CA VAL A 191 5.30 -14.05 -1.94
C VAL A 191 4.50 -14.51 -3.16
N GLY A 192 5.15 -15.05 -4.21
CA GLY A 192 4.49 -15.52 -5.43
C GLY A 192 3.88 -14.43 -6.32
N MET A 193 4.24 -13.16 -6.11
CA MET A 193 3.71 -12.00 -6.83
C MET A 193 4.69 -10.81 -6.81
N PRO A 194 4.55 -9.82 -7.71
CA PRO A 194 5.39 -8.63 -7.68
C PRO A 194 5.21 -7.80 -6.40
N VAL A 195 6.33 -7.27 -5.89
CA VAL A 195 6.37 -6.46 -4.67
C VAL A 195 6.91 -5.06 -4.94
N LEU A 196 6.20 -4.03 -4.49
CA LEU A 196 6.75 -2.69 -4.33
C LEU A 196 7.01 -2.42 -2.86
N VAL A 197 8.25 -2.09 -2.53
CA VAL A 197 8.60 -1.53 -1.23
C VAL A 197 8.82 -0.03 -1.41
N MET A 198 7.94 0.78 -0.83
CA MET A 198 8.10 2.22 -0.73
C MET A 198 8.78 2.54 0.60
N GLY A 199 9.87 3.30 0.61
CA GLY A 199 10.56 3.70 1.84
C GLY A 199 10.49 5.20 2.13
N THR A 200 10.83 5.59 3.35
CA THR A 200 11.08 6.99 3.72
C THR A 200 12.52 7.19 4.20
N GLY A 201 13.21 8.22 3.73
CA GLY A 201 14.62 8.43 4.07
C GLY A 201 14.85 9.02 5.48
N LEU A 202 13.84 9.63 6.09
CA LEU A 202 13.89 10.09 7.48
C LEU A 202 13.29 9.09 8.48
N GLY A 203 12.61 8.03 8.03
CA GLY A 203 12.05 6.98 8.90
C GLY A 203 13.06 6.36 9.90
N PRO A 204 14.33 6.14 9.52
CA PRO A 204 15.37 5.66 10.44
C PRO A 204 15.93 6.71 11.40
N LYS A 205 15.54 7.98 11.26
CA LYS A 205 15.94 9.07 12.16
C LYS A 205 14.92 9.23 13.29
N HIS A 206 15.32 9.89 14.38
CA HIS A 206 14.50 10.05 15.58
C HIS A 206 14.58 11.47 16.15
N ILE A 207 13.54 11.86 16.88
CA ILE A 207 13.41 13.19 17.54
C ILE A 207 13.65 13.09 19.05
N GLY A 208 14.64 12.28 19.45
CA GLY A 208 15.00 12.08 20.88
C GLY A 208 14.48 10.78 21.51
N GLY A 209 13.89 9.87 20.72
CA GLY A 209 13.47 8.51 21.14
C GLY A 209 13.98 7.42 20.18
N PHE A 210 13.27 6.29 20.09
CA PHE A 210 13.53 5.27 19.07
C PHE A 210 13.03 5.73 17.69
N PRO A 211 13.73 5.40 16.59
CA PRO A 211 13.23 5.66 15.25
C PRO A 211 11.96 4.85 14.97
N CYS A 212 11.04 5.42 14.20
CA CYS A 212 9.79 4.76 13.85
C CYS A 212 9.98 3.62 12.83
N ALA A 213 10.98 3.75 11.96
CA ALA A 213 11.40 2.70 11.01
C ALA A 213 12.90 2.40 11.17
N PRO A 214 13.30 1.68 12.24
CA PRO A 214 14.70 1.42 12.56
C PRO A 214 15.46 0.70 11.45
N VAL A 215 16.73 1.05 11.26
CA VAL A 215 17.63 0.35 10.33
C VAL A 215 17.68 -1.14 10.67
N GLY A 216 17.60 -1.99 9.64
CA GLY A 216 17.69 -3.44 9.76
C GLY A 216 16.38 -4.16 10.08
N VAL A 217 15.27 -3.43 10.22
CA VAL A 217 13.88 -3.96 10.31
C VAL A 217 12.87 -3.08 9.56
N ASN A 218 13.35 -2.23 8.65
CA ASN A 218 12.56 -1.28 7.87
C ASN A 218 12.51 -1.67 6.38
N HIS A 219 11.94 -0.78 5.56
CA HIS A 219 11.79 -0.92 4.12
C HIS A 219 13.00 -1.51 3.38
N ALA A 220 14.24 -1.15 3.76
CA ALA A 220 15.45 -1.64 3.09
C ALA A 220 15.65 -3.15 3.32
N GLU A 221 15.33 -3.63 4.52
CA GLU A 221 15.42 -5.04 4.87
C GLU A 221 14.31 -5.84 4.17
N PHE A 222 13.06 -5.35 4.17
CA PHE A 222 11.99 -5.98 3.39
C PHE A 222 12.35 -6.11 1.91
N TYR A 223 12.87 -5.05 1.29
CA TYR A 223 13.31 -5.09 -0.10
C TYR A 223 14.42 -6.12 -0.34
N ARG A 224 15.46 -6.12 0.52
CA ARG A 224 16.59 -7.05 0.43
C ARG A 224 16.16 -8.51 0.53
N GLU A 225 15.18 -8.81 1.37
CA GLU A 225 14.71 -10.19 1.54
C GLU A 225 13.64 -10.61 0.53
N CYS A 226 12.95 -9.68 -0.14
CA CYS A 226 11.97 -10.02 -1.19
C CYS A 226 12.58 -10.83 -2.33
N ALA A 227 11.98 -11.95 -2.72
CA ALA A 227 12.34 -12.58 -3.98
C ALA A 227 11.90 -11.67 -5.17
N PRO A 228 12.65 -11.63 -6.29
CA PRO A 228 12.19 -10.96 -7.50
C PRO A 228 10.87 -11.54 -8.07
N PRO A 229 10.02 -10.73 -8.74
CA PRO A 229 10.22 -9.32 -9.08
C PRO A 229 9.86 -8.37 -7.93
N ARG A 230 10.82 -7.54 -7.54
CA ARG A 230 10.73 -6.55 -6.47
C ARG A 230 11.16 -5.17 -6.95
N TYR A 231 10.61 -4.14 -6.33
CA TYR A 231 10.77 -2.74 -6.68
C TYR A 231 11.01 -1.93 -5.42
N HIS A 232 11.92 -0.95 -5.47
CA HIS A 232 12.22 -0.09 -4.33
C HIS A 232 12.37 1.38 -4.72
N LEU A 233 11.48 2.21 -4.16
CA LEU A 233 11.57 3.66 -4.25
C LEU A 233 11.56 4.25 -2.84
N VAL A 234 12.40 5.24 -2.58
CA VAL A 234 12.49 5.91 -1.28
C VAL A 234 12.18 7.39 -1.44
N VAL A 235 11.18 7.90 -0.71
CA VAL A 235 10.93 9.33 -0.62
C VAL A 235 11.94 9.93 0.36
N LYS A 236 13.05 10.42 -0.18
CA LYS A 236 14.32 10.67 0.53
C LYS A 236 14.19 11.62 1.72
N ASP A 237 13.57 12.76 1.49
CA ASP A 237 13.56 13.86 2.46
C ASP A 237 12.33 13.82 3.38
N TYR A 238 11.61 12.70 3.41
CA TYR A 238 10.38 12.55 4.15
C TYR A 238 10.47 11.44 5.18
N GLY A 239 9.63 11.52 6.19
CA GLY A 239 9.59 10.63 7.34
C GLY A 239 8.42 9.68 7.35
N HIS A 240 8.45 8.78 8.33
CA HIS A 240 7.56 7.62 8.47
C HIS A 240 6.07 7.97 8.51
N LEU A 241 5.68 9.21 8.80
CA LEU A 241 4.28 9.63 8.91
C LEU A 241 3.89 10.69 7.87
N ASP A 242 4.79 11.02 6.94
CA ASP A 242 4.57 12.13 6.02
C ASP A 242 3.62 11.80 4.86
N MET A 243 3.22 10.53 4.72
CA MET A 243 2.14 10.12 3.81
C MET A 243 0.74 10.24 4.42
N LEU A 244 0.64 10.54 5.72
CA LEU A 244 -0.67 10.69 6.37
C LEU A 244 -1.32 12.02 5.97
N ASP A 245 -2.63 12.08 6.18
CA ASP A 245 -3.44 13.27 5.95
C ASP A 245 -2.99 14.46 6.83
N ASP A 246 -3.31 15.68 6.38
CA ASP A 246 -2.85 16.90 7.07
C ASP A 246 -3.55 17.15 8.42
N ASN A 247 -4.75 16.58 8.60
CA ASN A 247 -5.62 16.77 9.77
C ASN A 247 -5.40 15.74 10.90
N VAL A 248 -4.34 14.94 10.83
CA VAL A 248 -3.95 13.98 11.88
C VAL A 248 -3.57 14.72 13.18
N PRO A 249 -3.89 14.18 14.38
CA PRO A 249 -3.59 14.83 15.65
C PRO A 249 -2.14 15.31 15.77
N TYR A 250 -1.95 16.53 16.31
CA TYR A 250 -0.65 17.20 16.34
C TYR A 250 0.47 16.33 16.92
N ILE A 251 0.20 15.60 18.01
CA ILE A 251 1.18 14.73 18.68
C ILE A 251 1.68 13.64 17.74
N ILE A 252 0.75 12.97 17.04
CA ILE A 252 1.09 11.93 16.06
C ILE A 252 1.90 12.54 14.92
N ASN A 253 1.43 13.68 14.41
CA ASN A 253 2.00 14.33 13.24
C ASN A 253 3.40 14.94 13.49
N ASN A 254 3.67 15.47 14.69
CA ASN A 254 4.86 16.30 14.95
C ASN A 254 5.82 15.76 16.00
N CYS A 255 5.38 14.83 16.86
CA CYS A 255 6.13 14.45 18.06
C CYS A 255 6.50 12.96 18.12
N MET A 256 6.12 12.15 17.12
CA MET A 256 6.45 10.72 17.11
C MET A 256 7.68 10.38 16.27
N CYS A 257 7.72 10.83 15.02
CA CYS A 257 8.73 10.47 14.05
C CYS A 257 9.47 11.69 13.51
N MET A 258 10.71 11.50 13.05
CA MET A 258 11.35 12.52 12.23
C MET A 258 10.50 12.78 10.99
N ARG A 259 10.39 14.05 10.58
CA ARG A 259 9.55 14.49 9.47
C ARG A 259 10.26 15.50 8.60
N ASN A 260 9.75 15.71 7.39
CA ASN A 260 10.15 16.85 6.58
C ASN A 260 9.67 18.16 7.26
N GLN A 261 10.60 19.07 7.55
CA GLN A 261 10.30 20.39 8.14
C GLN A 261 10.29 21.52 7.10
N HIS A 262 10.71 21.24 5.87
CA HIS A 262 10.98 22.24 4.84
C HIS A 262 9.94 22.23 3.72
N ASN A 263 9.09 21.21 3.65
CA ASN A 263 8.13 21.03 2.58
C ASN A 263 6.83 20.38 3.07
N THR A 264 5.82 20.27 2.20
CA THR A 264 4.49 19.77 2.56
C THR A 264 4.41 18.25 2.48
N LYS A 265 3.53 17.66 3.29
CA LYS A 265 3.17 16.24 3.19
C LYS A 265 2.49 15.88 1.87
N ASP A 266 1.83 16.84 1.24
CA ASP A 266 1.19 16.67 -0.06
C ASP A 266 2.17 16.10 -1.11
N LEU A 267 3.40 16.63 -1.18
CA LEU A 267 4.37 16.11 -2.16
C LEU A 267 4.76 14.66 -1.87
N ALA A 268 4.87 14.26 -0.59
CA ALA A 268 5.12 12.87 -0.23
C ALA A 268 3.93 11.98 -0.58
N ARG A 269 2.70 12.39 -0.24
CA ARG A 269 1.47 11.67 -0.57
C ARG A 269 1.32 11.47 -2.07
N ARG A 270 1.49 12.53 -2.86
CA ARG A 270 1.40 12.48 -4.32
C ARG A 270 2.49 11.60 -4.93
N THR A 271 3.72 11.69 -4.43
CA THR A 271 4.83 10.85 -4.87
C THR A 271 4.58 9.38 -4.56
N MET A 272 4.17 9.05 -3.33
CA MET A 272 3.89 7.67 -2.94
C MET A 272 2.65 7.12 -3.64
N GLY A 273 1.55 7.89 -3.68
CA GLY A 273 0.32 7.52 -4.36
C GLY A 273 0.54 7.30 -5.85
N GLY A 274 1.29 8.18 -6.52
CA GLY A 274 1.63 8.01 -7.94
C GLY A 274 2.52 6.81 -8.22
N ALA A 275 3.51 6.54 -7.36
CA ALA A 275 4.32 5.33 -7.47
C ALA A 275 3.49 4.05 -7.24
N MET A 276 2.58 4.05 -6.27
CA MET A 276 1.63 2.96 -6.04
C MET A 276 0.74 2.74 -7.28
N VAL A 277 0.16 3.79 -7.85
CA VAL A 277 -0.66 3.72 -9.06
C VAL A 277 0.14 3.17 -10.25
N ALA A 278 1.34 3.69 -10.50
CA ALA A 278 2.19 3.23 -11.59
C ALA A 278 2.53 1.75 -11.46
N PHE A 279 2.88 1.30 -10.24
CA PHE A 279 3.14 -0.10 -9.96
C PHE A 279 1.91 -0.99 -10.14
N LEU A 280 0.76 -0.61 -9.57
CA LEU A 280 -0.48 -1.37 -9.70
C LEU A 280 -0.91 -1.49 -11.16
N ARG A 281 -0.88 -0.39 -11.92
CA ARG A 281 -1.18 -0.41 -13.36
C ARG A 281 -0.26 -1.37 -14.11
N ALA A 282 1.05 -1.34 -13.82
CA ALA A 282 2.00 -2.21 -14.48
C ALA A 282 1.77 -3.69 -14.15
N LYS A 283 1.52 -4.01 -12.88
CA LYS A 283 1.51 -5.41 -12.40
C LYS A 283 0.14 -6.08 -12.47
N LEU A 284 -0.94 -5.31 -12.51
CA LEU A 284 -2.29 -5.79 -12.78
C LEU A 284 -2.64 -5.79 -14.28
N ARG A 285 -1.61 -5.75 -15.15
CA ARG A 285 -1.69 -5.84 -16.63
C ARG A 285 -2.57 -4.75 -17.26
N ILE A 286 -2.46 -3.53 -16.77
CA ILE A 286 -3.15 -2.36 -17.33
C ILE A 286 -2.19 -1.60 -18.23
N ASP A 287 -1.10 -1.07 -17.68
CA ASP A 287 -0.12 -0.24 -18.39
C ASP A 287 1.16 -0.09 -17.57
N ALA A 288 2.33 -0.33 -18.17
CA ALA A 288 3.63 -0.27 -17.52
C ALA A 288 4.43 1.02 -17.81
N CYS A 289 3.94 1.90 -18.70
CA CYS A 289 4.71 3.05 -19.19
C CYS A 289 5.13 4.00 -18.07
N GLU A 290 4.21 4.33 -17.16
CA GLU A 290 4.46 5.24 -16.03
C GLU A 290 5.47 4.67 -15.04
N LEU A 291 5.43 3.37 -14.74
CA LEU A 291 6.40 2.74 -13.86
C LEU A 291 7.81 2.82 -14.47
N ILE A 292 7.94 2.48 -15.75
CA ILE A 292 9.21 2.58 -16.48
C ILE A 292 9.71 4.04 -16.50
N ALA A 293 8.80 5.01 -16.68
CA ALA A 293 9.17 6.42 -16.68
C ALA A 293 9.71 6.88 -15.32
N ILE A 294 9.06 6.50 -14.21
CA ILE A 294 9.51 6.82 -12.85
C ILE A 294 10.91 6.24 -12.59
N TYR A 295 11.17 5.00 -13.00
CA TYR A 295 12.49 4.38 -12.83
C TYR A 295 13.56 4.98 -13.76
N ARG A 296 13.22 5.40 -14.98
CA ARG A 296 14.17 6.07 -15.87
C ARG A 296 14.45 7.52 -15.49
N ASN A 297 13.48 8.19 -14.88
CA ASN A 297 13.57 9.59 -14.53
C ASN A 297 12.86 9.86 -13.18
N PRO A 298 13.53 9.60 -12.04
CA PRO A 298 12.94 9.81 -10.72
C PRO A 298 12.60 11.27 -10.43
N GLU A 299 13.22 12.22 -11.15
CA GLU A 299 12.96 13.66 -11.02
C GLU A 299 11.54 14.08 -11.47
N LEU A 300 10.79 13.16 -12.09
CA LEU A 300 9.38 13.38 -12.41
C LEU A 300 8.50 13.42 -11.16
N ALA A 301 8.95 12.85 -10.05
CA ALA A 301 8.21 12.83 -8.80
C ALA A 301 8.21 14.20 -8.10
N PRO A 302 7.10 14.61 -7.47
CA PRO A 302 7.02 15.85 -6.71
C PRO A 302 8.00 15.94 -5.53
N ALA A 303 8.31 14.80 -4.90
CA ALA A 303 9.32 14.66 -3.86
C ALA A 303 10.51 13.85 -4.39
N VAL A 304 11.71 14.15 -3.87
CA VAL A 304 12.95 13.49 -4.27
C VAL A 304 12.85 11.98 -4.01
N LEU A 305 12.93 11.20 -5.08
CA LEU A 305 13.02 9.75 -5.04
C LEU A 305 14.49 9.32 -5.11
N ASP A 306 14.96 8.63 -4.09
CA ASP A 306 16.13 7.77 -4.20
C ASP A 306 15.66 6.43 -4.77
N GLN A 307 16.22 6.03 -5.91
CA GLN A 307 16.04 4.69 -6.44
C GLN A 307 17.12 3.81 -5.86
N VAL A 308 16.73 2.75 -5.16
CA VAL A 308 17.72 1.88 -4.54
C VAL A 308 18.04 0.68 -5.42
N ASP A 309 17.12 0.21 -6.29
CA ASP A 309 17.41 -0.76 -7.36
C ASP A 309 16.14 -1.05 -8.18
N GLU A 310 16.30 -1.44 -9.45
CA GLU A 310 15.25 -1.99 -10.29
C GLU A 310 15.64 -3.39 -10.78
N PHE A 311 14.76 -4.38 -10.62
CA PHE A 311 14.82 -5.57 -11.47
C PHE A 311 13.87 -5.35 -12.65
N LEU A 312 14.39 -4.77 -13.74
CA LEU A 312 13.76 -4.82 -15.06
C LEU A 312 14.09 -6.17 -15.69
N PRO A 313 13.19 -7.16 -15.69
CA PRO A 313 13.24 -8.12 -16.78
C PRO A 313 13.00 -7.33 -18.07
N CYS A 314 13.96 -7.37 -18.99
CA CYS A 314 13.89 -6.73 -20.30
C CYS A 314 12.48 -6.81 -20.92
N LEU A 315 11.71 -5.73 -20.83
CA LEU A 315 10.47 -5.54 -21.60
C LEU A 315 10.75 -4.84 -22.95
N VAL A 316 11.93 -5.09 -23.52
CA VAL A 316 12.27 -4.68 -24.87
C VAL A 316 12.83 -5.91 -25.58
N GLY A 317 12.01 -6.53 -26.42
CA GLY A 317 12.55 -7.31 -27.52
C GLY A 317 13.41 -6.34 -28.33
N GLN A 318 14.73 -6.56 -28.34
CA GLN A 318 15.57 -5.87 -29.30
C GLN A 318 15.10 -6.29 -30.70
N PRO A 319 14.86 -5.35 -31.63
CA PRO A 319 14.71 -5.73 -33.03
C PRO A 319 16.01 -6.40 -33.46
N ASP A 320 15.87 -7.59 -34.02
CA ASP A 320 16.94 -8.39 -34.58
C ASP A 320 17.75 -7.53 -35.58
N PRO A 321 19.07 -7.31 -35.36
CA PRO A 321 19.90 -6.52 -36.26
C PRO A 321 20.11 -7.16 -37.63
N SER A 322 19.56 -8.36 -37.88
CA SER A 322 19.72 -9.09 -39.14
C SER A 322 18.61 -8.88 -40.17
N SER A 323 17.75 -7.87 -40.00
CA SER A 323 16.75 -7.49 -41.01
C SER A 323 17.09 -6.15 -41.69
N VAL A 324 18.12 -6.19 -42.54
CA VAL A 324 18.34 -5.27 -43.67
C VAL A 324 18.51 -6.11 -44.93
#